data_AF-A0AAD3DAC5-F1
#
_entry.id   AF-A0AAD3DAC5-F1
#
_cell.length_a   1.000
_cell.length_b   1.000
_cell.length_c   1.000
_cell.angle_alpha   90.00
_cell.angle_beta   90.00
_cell.angle_gamma   90.00
#
_symmetry.space_group_name_H-M   'P 1'
#
loop_
_entity.id
_entity.type
_entity.pdbx_description
1 polymer ?
#
loop_
_entity_poly.entity_id
_entity_poly.type
_entity_poly.pdbx_seq_one_letter_code
_entity_poly.pdbx_strand_id
1 'polypeptide(L)'
;MRKLFFAPILLMAAINPSVCLSTSVVPVQDYSGVAAGLFGNMRTPAALIAGAIVPVGLLSAPQLIKGEPRKEELMKKANCLLAVASLLSEILAITYSTVAINKLAEIQFAPTASVSEFISKNFEFAWLGTNVHFLLGLFGFGILVGTKAYFLYGGRVAKIAGCWSLATFLTCTSYVNYGISIGESMHQEGFRFAKNLFGLTLKYMKLAICKARGRPLSLTAMAITLYSIYLTMKQLIEFISLGLNKTTE
;
A
#
# COMPACT_ATOMS: atom_id res chain seq x y z
N MET A 1 36.35 -18.85 -13.31
CA MET A 1 35.12 -18.28 -13.91
C MET A 1 34.05 -19.37 -13.99
N ARG A 2 33.17 -19.49 -12.98
CA ARG A 2 32.06 -20.46 -12.98
C ARG A 2 30.78 -19.74 -13.39
N LYS A 3 30.20 -20.15 -14.53
CA LYS A 3 28.90 -19.69 -15.00
C LYS A 3 27.81 -20.47 -14.27
N LEU A 4 27.06 -19.83 -13.39
CA LEU A 4 25.85 -20.39 -12.79
C LEU A 4 24.68 -20.15 -13.75
N PHE A 5 24.15 -21.21 -14.35
CA PHE A 5 22.90 -21.19 -15.10
C PHE A 5 21.73 -21.27 -14.10
N PHE A 6 20.87 -20.25 -14.09
CA PHE A 6 19.55 -20.31 -13.47
C PHE A 6 18.55 -20.81 -14.52
N ALA A 7 17.99 -22.01 -14.30
CA ALA A 7 16.87 -22.54 -15.08
C ALA A 7 15.55 -22.24 -14.34
N PRO A 8 14.50 -21.73 -15.00
CA PRO A 8 13.19 -21.57 -14.37
C PRO A 8 12.41 -22.89 -14.40
N ILE A 9 11.94 -23.31 -13.22
CA ILE A 9 11.02 -24.43 -13.01
C ILE A 9 9.63 -23.98 -13.48
N LEU A 10 9.18 -24.50 -14.62
CA LEU A 10 7.83 -24.32 -15.14
C LEU A 10 6.98 -25.54 -14.73
N LEU A 11 6.20 -25.40 -13.65
CA LEU A 11 5.30 -26.45 -13.16
C LEU A 11 3.94 -26.32 -13.88
N MET A 12 3.61 -27.31 -14.71
CA MET A 12 2.31 -27.51 -15.34
C MET A 12 1.27 -27.90 -14.29
N ALA A 13 0.21 -27.11 -14.13
CA ALA A 13 -0.97 -27.49 -13.38
C ALA A 13 -2.03 -28.07 -14.33
N ALA A 14 -2.42 -29.33 -14.06
CA ALA A 14 -3.45 -30.05 -14.79
C ALA A 14 -4.84 -29.45 -14.55
N ILE A 15 -5.63 -29.33 -15.62
CA ILE A 15 -7.01 -28.86 -15.61
C ILE A 15 -7.93 -30.09 -15.51
N ASN A 16 -8.72 -30.18 -14.44
CA ASN A 16 -9.83 -31.14 -14.32
C ASN A 16 -11.17 -30.43 -14.62
N PRO A 17 -11.97 -30.89 -15.60
CA PRO A 17 -13.33 -30.40 -15.79
C PRO A 17 -14.35 -31.44 -15.32
N SER A 18 -15.07 -31.15 -14.24
CA SER A 18 -16.37 -31.77 -13.92
C SER A 18 -17.01 -31.02 -12.75
N VAL A 19 -17.85 -30.01 -13.04
CA VAL A 19 -18.70 -29.37 -12.02
C VAL A 19 -20.14 -29.69 -12.36
N CYS A 20 -20.73 -30.64 -11.63
CA CYS A 20 -22.17 -30.85 -11.57
C CYS A 20 -22.82 -29.64 -10.90
N LEU A 21 -23.78 -29.02 -11.59
CA LEU A 21 -24.55 -27.89 -11.13
C LEU A 21 -25.55 -28.36 -10.04
N SER A 22 -25.12 -28.34 -8.79
CA SER A 22 -26.00 -28.51 -7.62
C SER A 22 -26.47 -27.11 -7.20
N THR A 23 -27.79 -26.94 -7.07
CA THR A 23 -28.41 -25.73 -6.51
C THR A 23 -28.17 -25.70 -5.01
N SER A 24 -26.94 -25.41 -4.61
CA SER A 24 -26.56 -25.28 -3.21
C SER A 24 -27.18 -24.01 -2.64
N VAL A 25 -28.09 -24.16 -1.67
CA VAL A 25 -28.47 -23.07 -0.77
C VAL A 25 -27.19 -22.58 -0.10
N VAL A 26 -26.77 -21.34 -0.38
CA VAL A 26 -25.54 -20.79 0.19
C VAL A 26 -25.78 -20.63 1.70
N PRO A 27 -25.05 -21.36 2.56
CA PRO A 27 -25.25 -21.27 4.00
C PRO A 27 -24.83 -19.87 4.47
N VAL A 28 -25.73 -19.20 5.19
CA VAL A 28 -25.47 -17.89 5.78
C VAL A 28 -24.76 -18.10 7.12
N GLN A 29 -23.59 -17.50 7.33
CA GLN A 29 -22.75 -17.71 8.52
C GLN A 29 -22.24 -16.38 9.07
N ASP A 30 -21.89 -16.35 10.36
CA ASP A 30 -21.08 -15.30 10.95
C ASP A 30 -19.61 -15.40 10.47
N TYR A 31 -19.17 -14.38 9.73
CA TYR A 31 -17.81 -14.27 9.21
C TYR A 31 -16.91 -13.33 10.03
N SER A 32 -17.34 -12.89 11.21
CA SER A 32 -16.61 -11.92 12.03
C SER A 32 -15.19 -12.39 12.39
N GLY A 33 -15.02 -13.67 12.75
CA GLY A 33 -13.71 -14.25 13.06
C GLY A 33 -12.77 -14.29 11.85
N VAL A 34 -13.28 -14.66 10.67
CA VAL A 34 -12.49 -14.68 9.42
C VAL A 34 -12.09 -13.26 9.03
N ALA A 35 -13.03 -12.31 9.11
CA ALA A 35 -12.76 -10.89 8.83
C ALA A 35 -11.69 -10.32 9.79
N ALA A 36 -11.75 -10.66 11.09
CA ALA A 36 -10.74 -10.25 12.05
C ALA A 36 -9.34 -10.78 11.69
N GLY A 37 -9.26 -12.04 11.24
CA GLY A 37 -8.04 -12.64 10.72
C GLY A 37 -7.48 -11.88 9.52
N LEU A 38 -8.33 -11.50 8.55
CA LEU A 38 -7.91 -10.72 7.38
C LEU A 38 -7.34 -9.35 7.74
N PHE A 39 -7.99 -8.63 8.66
CA PHE A 39 -7.46 -7.36 9.19
C PHE A 39 -6.14 -7.58 9.95
N GLY A 40 -6.05 -8.64 10.74
CA GLY A 40 -4.84 -9.01 11.49
C GLY A 40 -3.64 -9.32 10.58
N ASN A 41 -3.89 -9.99 9.45
CA ASN A 41 -2.88 -10.31 8.44
C ASN A 41 -2.26 -9.07 7.78
N MET A 42 -2.95 -7.94 7.79
CA MET A 42 -2.40 -6.66 7.31
C MET A 42 -1.74 -5.87 8.45
N ARG A 43 -2.33 -5.89 9.66
CA ARG A 43 -1.85 -5.13 10.81
C ARG A 43 -0.44 -5.51 11.24
N THR A 44 -0.15 -6.80 11.34
CA THR A 44 1.15 -7.25 11.86
C THR A 44 2.29 -6.91 10.90
N PRO A 45 2.21 -7.21 9.59
CA PRO A 45 3.22 -6.75 8.64
C PRO A 45 3.37 -5.23 8.59
N ALA A 46 2.26 -4.48 8.63
CA ALA A 46 2.28 -3.01 8.67
C ALA A 46 3.09 -2.49 9.88
N ALA A 47 2.87 -3.07 11.06
CA ALA A 47 3.60 -2.72 12.28
C ALA A 47 5.11 -3.03 12.18
N LEU A 48 5.48 -4.15 11.56
CA LEU A 48 6.87 -4.50 11.31
C LEU A 48 7.55 -3.52 10.35
N ILE A 49 6.86 -3.16 9.25
CA ILE A 49 7.37 -2.17 8.28
C ILE A 49 7.51 -0.80 8.94
N ALA A 50 6.49 -0.33 9.68
CA ALA A 50 6.57 0.91 10.44
C ALA A 50 7.77 0.92 11.39
N GLY A 51 7.99 -0.19 12.12
CA GLY A 51 9.13 -0.37 13.01
C GLY A 51 10.48 -0.33 12.28
N ALA A 52 10.54 -0.84 11.05
CA ALA A 52 11.74 -0.79 10.21
C ALA A 52 12.00 0.59 9.56
N ILE A 53 10.95 1.35 9.26
CA ILE A 53 11.07 2.69 8.64
C ILE A 53 11.82 3.65 9.57
N VAL A 54 11.56 3.64 10.87
CA VAL A 54 12.19 4.57 11.82
C VAL A 54 13.72 4.48 11.81
N PRO A 55 14.37 3.33 12.07
CA PRO A 55 15.81 3.25 12.03
C PRO A 55 16.34 3.48 10.61
N VAL A 56 15.67 2.98 9.57
CA VAL A 56 16.16 3.05 8.19
C VAL A 56 16.10 4.46 7.61
N GLY A 57 14.98 5.17 7.81
CA GLY A 57 14.67 6.43 7.14
C GLY A 57 14.77 7.67 8.00
N LEU A 58 14.69 7.56 9.33
CA LEU A 58 14.78 8.70 10.23
C LEU A 58 16.12 8.75 10.97
N LEU A 59 16.51 7.65 11.64
CA LEU A 59 17.73 7.65 12.48
C LEU A 59 19.02 7.55 11.65
N SER A 60 18.96 6.87 10.51
CA SER A 60 20.08 6.77 9.56
C SER A 60 19.77 7.46 8.24
N ALA A 61 18.98 8.54 8.33
CA ALA A 61 18.78 9.45 7.22
C ALA A 61 20.14 10.00 6.74
N PRO A 62 20.34 10.14 5.42
CA PRO A 62 21.52 10.81 4.89
C PRO A 62 21.67 12.23 5.48
N GLN A 63 22.83 12.55 6.03
CA GLN A 63 23.10 13.86 6.62
C GLN A 63 23.18 14.93 5.53
N LEU A 64 22.57 16.09 5.76
CA LEU A 64 22.70 17.27 4.90
C LEU A 64 24.08 17.91 5.14
N ILE A 65 24.90 17.99 4.09
CA ILE A 65 26.26 18.53 4.18
C ILE A 65 26.28 19.91 3.53
N LYS A 66 26.78 20.93 4.24
CA LYS A 66 26.88 22.28 3.69
C LYS A 66 27.81 22.29 2.48
N GLY A 67 27.38 22.93 1.39
CA GLY A 67 28.15 23.02 0.14
C GLY A 67 27.95 21.82 -0.80
N GLU A 68 27.13 20.85 -0.45
CA GLU A 68 26.79 19.75 -1.35
C GLU A 68 25.99 20.24 -2.58
N PRO A 69 26.05 19.53 -3.71
CA PRO A 69 25.24 19.88 -4.86
C PRO A 69 23.76 19.91 -4.47
N ARG A 70 23.05 20.99 -4.82
CA ARG A 70 21.61 21.19 -4.51
C ARG A 70 20.73 19.98 -4.86
N LYS A 71 21.10 19.21 -5.89
CA LYS A 71 20.41 17.97 -6.28
C LYS A 71 20.49 16.90 -5.18
N GLU A 72 21.66 16.70 -4.59
CA GLU A 72 21.85 15.73 -3.50
C GLU A 72 21.10 16.17 -2.24
N GLU A 73 21.24 17.45 -1.86
CA GLU A 73 20.50 18.04 -0.73
C GLU A 73 18.98 17.77 -0.87
N LEU A 74 18.43 18.00 -2.06
CA LEU A 74 17.02 17.77 -2.35
C LEU A 74 16.63 16.29 -2.31
N MET A 75 17.45 15.39 -2.85
CA MET A 75 17.19 13.94 -2.74
C MET A 75 17.20 13.47 -1.29
N LYS A 76 18.08 14.02 -0.43
CA LYS A 76 18.12 13.69 1.00
C LYS A 76 16.86 14.19 1.72
N LYS A 77 16.39 15.40 1.41
CA LYS A 77 15.12 15.93 1.92
C LYS A 77 13.91 15.11 1.46
N ALA A 78 13.86 14.77 0.18
CA ALA A 78 12.81 13.92 -0.38
C ALA A 78 12.79 12.54 0.28
N ASN A 79 13.97 11.97 0.55
CA ASN A 79 14.09 10.70 1.25
C ASN A 79 13.50 10.75 2.68
N CYS A 80 13.76 11.84 3.41
CA CYS A 80 13.19 12.06 4.75
C CYS A 80 11.66 12.22 4.69
N LEU A 81 11.14 13.03 3.77
CA LEU A 81 9.70 13.21 3.57
C LEU A 81 9.02 11.88 3.23
N LEU A 82 9.64 11.09 2.35
CA LEU A 82 9.16 9.77 1.97
C LEU A 82 9.11 8.82 3.17
N ALA A 83 10.15 8.80 4.01
CA ALA A 83 10.16 8.00 5.24
C ALA A 83 9.00 8.36 6.17
N VAL A 84 8.76 9.66 6.39
CA VAL A 84 7.63 10.13 7.21
C VAL A 84 6.29 9.75 6.58
N ALA A 85 6.11 9.96 5.29
CA ALA A 85 4.87 9.63 4.58
C ALA A 85 4.57 8.13 4.66
N SER A 86 5.57 7.27 4.43
CA SER A 86 5.43 5.81 4.54
C SER A 86 5.08 5.39 5.96
N LEU A 87 5.76 5.95 6.97
CA LEU A 87 5.49 5.64 8.37
C LEU A 87 4.04 5.98 8.75
N LEU A 88 3.58 7.17 8.37
CA LEU A 88 2.22 7.61 8.65
C LEU A 88 1.18 6.77 7.92
N SER A 89 1.44 6.35 6.68
CA SER A 89 0.59 5.40 5.97
C SER A 89 0.51 4.05 6.69
N GLU A 90 1.62 3.46 7.13
CA GLU A 90 1.57 2.21 7.89
C GLU A 90 0.79 2.36 9.22
N ILE A 91 0.98 3.48 9.93
CA ILE A 91 0.21 3.79 11.14
C ILE A 91 -1.30 3.88 10.84
N LEU A 92 -1.69 4.49 9.72
CA LEU A 92 -3.10 4.53 9.30
C LEU A 92 -3.64 3.13 8.99
N ALA A 93 -2.87 2.28 8.32
CA ALA A 93 -3.25 0.89 8.05
C ALA A 93 -3.47 0.09 9.35
N ILE A 94 -2.55 0.22 10.31
CA ILE A 94 -2.65 -0.38 11.65
C ILE A 94 -3.89 0.14 12.38
N THR A 95 -4.15 1.44 12.30
CA THR A 95 -5.29 2.08 12.98
C THR A 95 -6.62 1.59 12.42
N TYR A 96 -6.80 1.60 11.09
CA TYR A 96 -8.01 1.09 10.44
C TYR A 96 -8.27 -0.37 10.80
N SER A 97 -7.23 -1.21 10.72
CA SER A 97 -7.32 -2.63 11.06
C SER A 97 -7.67 -2.85 12.54
N THR A 98 -7.02 -2.13 13.45
CA THR A 98 -7.26 -2.26 14.90
C THR A 98 -8.68 -1.86 15.27
N VAL A 99 -9.16 -0.73 14.74
CA VAL A 99 -10.54 -0.29 14.98
C VAL A 99 -11.55 -1.31 14.45
N ALA A 100 -11.30 -1.90 13.27
CA ALA A 100 -12.16 -2.94 12.72
C ALA A 100 -12.17 -4.21 13.60
N ILE A 101 -11.00 -4.70 14.03
CA ILE A 101 -10.89 -5.87 14.91
C ILE A 101 -11.59 -5.65 16.25
N ASN A 102 -11.40 -4.49 16.88
CA ASN A 102 -12.09 -4.18 18.14
C ASN A 102 -13.61 -4.20 17.93
N LYS A 103 -14.08 -3.60 16.83
CA LYS A 103 -15.51 -3.57 16.51
C LYS A 103 -16.09 -4.95 16.25
N LEU A 104 -15.33 -5.83 15.62
CA LEU A 104 -15.67 -7.25 15.42
C LEU A 104 -15.76 -8.04 16.73
N ALA A 105 -14.99 -7.65 17.74
CA ALA A 105 -15.05 -8.26 19.07
C ALA A 105 -16.22 -7.72 19.93
N GLU A 106 -16.63 -6.47 19.71
CA GLU A 106 -17.65 -5.79 20.53
C GLU A 106 -19.09 -6.00 20.04
N ILE A 107 -19.29 -6.22 18.73
CA ILE A 107 -20.62 -6.26 18.12
C ILE A 107 -20.88 -7.62 17.50
N GLN A 108 -22.09 -8.14 17.73
CA GLN A 108 -22.63 -9.26 16.96
C GLN A 108 -23.23 -8.74 15.65
N PHE A 109 -22.79 -9.30 14.53
CA PHE A 109 -23.24 -8.93 13.21
C PHE A 109 -24.24 -9.95 12.65
N ALA A 110 -25.12 -9.49 11.76
CA ALA A 110 -26.01 -10.40 11.05
C ALA A 110 -25.19 -11.36 10.16
N PRO A 111 -25.57 -12.65 10.09
CA PRO A 111 -24.96 -13.61 9.18
C PRO A 111 -25.04 -13.14 7.72
N THR A 112 -24.00 -13.43 6.92
CA THR A 112 -23.95 -13.12 5.48
C THR A 112 -23.61 -14.35 4.65
N ALA A 113 -23.73 -14.28 3.33
CA ALA A 113 -23.42 -15.42 2.45
C ALA A 113 -21.90 -15.60 2.23
N SER A 114 -21.11 -14.55 2.46
CA SER A 114 -19.65 -14.61 2.36
C SER A 114 -18.96 -13.55 3.23
N VAL A 115 -17.65 -13.74 3.46
CA VAL A 115 -16.79 -12.74 4.11
C VAL A 115 -16.66 -11.43 3.29
N SER A 116 -16.71 -11.53 1.96
CA SER A 116 -16.62 -10.35 1.07
C SER A 116 -17.86 -9.46 1.24
N GLU A 117 -19.04 -10.08 1.24
CA GLU A 117 -20.31 -9.39 1.51
C GLU A 117 -20.35 -8.82 2.93
N PHE A 118 -19.85 -9.58 3.91
CA PHE A 118 -19.73 -9.13 5.28
C PHE A 118 -18.91 -7.84 5.40
N ILE A 119 -17.71 -7.83 4.80
CA ILE A 119 -16.81 -6.69 4.82
C ILE A 119 -17.42 -5.53 4.03
N SER A 120 -18.03 -5.77 2.87
CA SER A 120 -18.61 -4.68 2.05
C SER A 120 -19.75 -3.97 2.78
N LYS A 121 -20.61 -4.70 3.49
CA LYS A 121 -21.72 -4.10 4.25
C LYS A 121 -21.26 -3.34 5.48
N ASN A 122 -20.32 -3.90 6.26
CA ASN A 122 -20.05 -3.40 7.61
C ASN A 122 -18.72 -2.65 7.73
N PHE A 123 -17.72 -3.00 6.92
CA PHE A 123 -16.33 -2.60 7.11
C PHE A 123 -15.64 -2.06 5.85
N GLU A 124 -16.39 -1.74 4.78
CA GLU A 124 -15.83 -1.37 3.48
C GLU A 124 -14.79 -0.25 3.61
N PHE A 125 -15.10 0.81 4.34
CA PHE A 125 -14.18 1.93 4.51
C PHE A 125 -12.90 1.54 5.27
N ALA A 126 -13.02 0.74 6.32
CA ALA A 126 -11.86 0.29 7.09
C ALA A 126 -10.99 -0.68 6.28
N TRP A 127 -11.63 -1.57 5.51
CA TRP A 127 -10.96 -2.49 4.61
C TRP A 127 -10.18 -1.75 3.52
N LEU A 128 -10.83 -0.82 2.83
CA LEU A 128 -10.19 0.00 1.80
C LEU A 128 -9.06 0.85 2.38
N GLY A 129 -9.30 1.50 3.53
CA GLY A 129 -8.29 2.30 4.21
C GLY A 129 -7.06 1.47 4.61
N THR A 130 -7.28 0.28 5.18
CA THR A 130 -6.19 -0.64 5.55
C THR A 130 -5.36 -1.03 4.32
N ASN A 131 -6.01 -1.45 3.23
CA ASN A 131 -5.32 -1.91 2.03
C ASN A 131 -4.56 -0.77 1.32
N VAL A 132 -5.20 0.37 1.11
CA VAL A 132 -4.58 1.51 0.40
C VAL A 132 -3.37 2.01 1.16
N HIS A 133 -3.51 2.24 2.47
CA HIS A 133 -2.41 2.78 3.27
C HIS A 133 -1.28 1.77 3.49
N PHE A 134 -1.58 0.48 3.65
CA PHE A 134 -0.55 -0.56 3.71
C PHE A 134 0.29 -0.59 2.42
N LEU A 135 -0.36 -0.53 1.25
CA LEU A 135 0.35 -0.57 -0.03
C LEU A 135 1.16 0.72 -0.30
N LEU A 136 0.63 1.88 0.10
CA LEU A 136 1.37 3.15 0.00
C LEU A 136 2.57 3.18 0.96
N GLY A 137 2.41 2.68 2.18
CA GLY A 137 3.47 2.52 3.17
C GLY A 137 4.60 1.63 2.65
N LEU A 138 4.24 0.41 2.22
CA LEU A 138 5.15 -0.57 1.62
C LEU A 138 5.88 -0.01 0.39
N PHE A 139 5.17 0.72 -0.47
CA PHE A 139 5.77 1.33 -1.66
C PHE A 139 6.85 2.35 -1.30
N GLY A 140 6.51 3.31 -0.42
CA GLY A 140 7.48 4.31 -0.04
C GLY A 140 8.62 3.73 0.80
N PHE A 141 8.39 2.65 1.57
CA PHE A 141 9.46 1.90 2.22
C PHE A 141 10.44 1.27 1.20
N GLY A 142 9.93 0.70 0.11
CA GLY A 142 10.77 0.18 -0.97
C GLY A 142 11.64 1.27 -1.62
N ILE A 143 11.05 2.43 -1.94
CA ILE A 143 11.80 3.58 -2.49
C ILE A 143 12.81 4.10 -1.47
N LEU A 144 12.46 4.16 -0.19
CA LEU A 144 13.34 4.57 0.90
C LEU A 144 14.58 3.67 1.00
N VAL A 145 14.42 2.34 0.90
CA VAL A 145 15.53 1.39 0.88
C VAL A 145 16.42 1.61 -0.37
N GLY A 146 15.81 1.76 -1.54
CA GLY A 146 16.55 1.99 -2.79
C GLY A 146 17.35 3.31 -2.79
N THR A 147 16.75 4.39 -2.33
CA THR A 147 17.42 5.70 -2.21
C THR A 147 18.49 5.69 -1.13
N LYS A 148 18.31 4.94 -0.04
CA LYS A 148 19.38 4.75 0.95
C LYS A 148 20.58 3.99 0.37
N ALA A 149 20.33 2.92 -0.39
CA ALA A 149 21.41 2.22 -1.09
C ALA A 149 22.16 3.15 -2.05
N TYR A 150 21.47 4.12 -2.67
CA TYR A 150 22.12 5.18 -3.48
C TYR A 150 23.12 6.00 -2.69
N PHE A 151 22.74 6.49 -1.50
CA PHE A 151 23.63 7.32 -0.69
C PHE A 151 24.79 6.54 -0.05
N LEU A 152 24.61 5.25 0.25
CA LEU A 152 25.65 4.44 0.89
C LEU A 152 26.67 3.86 -0.09
N TYR A 153 26.23 3.43 -1.27
CA TYR A 153 27.06 2.64 -2.19
C TYR A 153 27.27 3.31 -3.55
N GLY A 154 26.71 4.50 -3.75
CA GLY A 154 26.84 5.28 -4.98
C GLY A 154 25.95 4.78 -6.13
N GLY A 155 26.06 5.45 -7.27
CA GLY A 155 25.08 5.35 -8.36
C GLY A 155 24.95 3.99 -9.06
N ARG A 156 26.00 3.16 -9.10
CA ARG A 156 25.92 1.83 -9.77
C ARG A 156 25.05 0.86 -8.96
N VAL A 157 25.34 0.71 -7.67
CA VAL A 157 24.56 -0.14 -6.76
C VAL A 157 23.15 0.39 -6.61
N ALA A 158 22.99 1.72 -6.56
CA ALA A 158 21.68 2.36 -6.56
C ALA A 158 20.77 1.97 -7.71
N LYS A 159 21.29 1.95 -8.93
CA LYS A 159 20.50 1.58 -10.11
C LYS A 159 20.00 0.15 -10.00
N ILE A 160 20.87 -0.76 -9.56
CA ILE A 160 20.50 -2.15 -9.33
C ILE A 160 19.43 -2.23 -8.23
N ALA A 161 19.69 -1.65 -7.06
CA ALA A 161 18.74 -1.65 -5.93
C ALA A 161 17.39 -1.02 -6.30
N GLY A 162 17.40 0.07 -7.07
CA GLY A 162 16.22 0.75 -7.58
C GLY A 162 15.42 -0.13 -8.54
N CYS A 163 16.08 -0.79 -9.49
CA CYS A 163 15.43 -1.75 -10.40
C CYS A 163 14.81 -2.93 -9.63
N TRP A 164 15.52 -3.50 -8.66
CA TRP A 164 14.99 -4.57 -7.81
C TRP A 164 13.80 -4.11 -6.96
N SER A 165 13.86 -2.90 -6.40
CA SER A 165 12.77 -2.32 -5.62
C SER A 165 11.53 -2.08 -6.49
N LEU A 166 11.72 -1.51 -7.69
CA LEU A 166 10.65 -1.26 -8.64
C LEU A 166 10.04 -2.57 -9.16
N ALA A 167 10.86 -3.56 -9.50
CA ALA A 167 10.39 -4.87 -9.94
C ALA A 167 9.56 -5.56 -8.84
N THR A 168 10.07 -5.58 -7.62
CA THR A 168 9.35 -6.12 -6.45
C THR A 168 8.01 -5.40 -6.27
N PHE A 169 7.99 -4.07 -6.36
CA PHE A 169 6.76 -3.30 -6.25
C PHE A 169 5.74 -3.61 -7.35
N LEU A 170 6.18 -3.67 -8.61
CA LEU A 170 5.30 -4.03 -9.72
C LEU A 170 4.74 -5.44 -9.56
N THR A 171 5.56 -6.39 -9.09
CA THR A 171 5.14 -7.75 -8.78
C THR A 171 4.12 -7.78 -7.64
N CYS A 172 4.38 -7.10 -6.51
CA CYS A 172 3.42 -6.99 -5.41
C CYS A 172 2.10 -6.36 -5.87
N THR A 173 2.16 -5.29 -6.66
CA THR A 173 0.98 -4.62 -7.23
C THR A 173 0.22 -5.54 -8.17
N SER A 174 0.92 -6.35 -8.97
CA SER A 174 0.32 -7.36 -9.83
C SER A 174 -0.41 -8.43 -9.02
N TYR A 175 0.20 -8.98 -7.96
CA TYR A 175 -0.45 -9.93 -7.06
C TYR A 175 -1.68 -9.35 -6.36
N VAL A 176 -1.60 -8.09 -5.91
CA VAL A 176 -2.74 -7.39 -5.30
C VAL A 176 -3.86 -7.20 -6.30
N ASN A 177 -3.56 -6.73 -7.52
CA ASN A 177 -4.55 -6.58 -8.58
C ASN A 177 -5.19 -7.93 -8.95
N TYR A 178 -4.38 -8.99 -9.03
CA TYR A 178 -4.86 -10.34 -9.29
C TYR A 178 -5.77 -10.83 -8.16
N GLY A 179 -5.39 -10.64 -6.89
CA GLY A 179 -6.22 -10.97 -5.74
C GLY A 179 -7.54 -10.21 -5.72
N ILE A 180 -7.53 -8.92 -6.08
CA ILE A 180 -8.74 -8.11 -6.26
C ILE A 180 -9.63 -8.69 -7.37
N SER A 181 -9.03 -9.21 -8.45
CA SER A 181 -9.75 -9.80 -9.58
C SER A 181 -10.30 -11.21 -9.32
N ILE A 182 -9.64 -12.07 -8.52
CA ILE A 182 -10.15 -13.42 -8.23
C ILE A 182 -11.44 -13.38 -7.40
N GLY A 183 -11.61 -12.37 -6.54
CA GLY A 183 -12.86 -12.17 -5.79
C GLY A 183 -14.12 -12.09 -6.68
N GLU A 184 -13.95 -11.99 -8.00
CA GLU A 184 -14.98 -11.95 -9.04
C GLU A 184 -15.61 -13.32 -9.39
N SER A 185 -14.88 -14.43 -9.29
CA SER A 185 -15.18 -15.61 -10.12
C SER A 185 -16.02 -16.72 -9.49
N MET A 186 -16.35 -16.65 -8.19
CA MET A 186 -17.04 -17.76 -7.51
C MET A 186 -18.53 -17.55 -7.20
N HIS A 187 -19.06 -16.32 -7.27
CA HIS A 187 -20.51 -16.10 -7.13
C HIS A 187 -20.99 -15.07 -8.16
N GLN A 188 -21.91 -15.53 -9.04
CA GLN A 188 -22.65 -14.68 -9.97
C GLN A 188 -23.23 -13.47 -9.20
N GLU A 189 -22.89 -12.27 -9.67
CA GLU A 189 -23.27 -10.95 -9.08
C GLU A 189 -22.53 -10.50 -7.79
N GLY A 190 -21.33 -11.02 -7.51
CA GLY A 190 -20.52 -10.59 -6.37
C GLY A 190 -20.13 -9.09 -6.37
N PHE A 191 -20.19 -8.47 -5.19
CA PHE A 191 -19.73 -7.09 -4.94
C PHE A 191 -18.26 -6.91 -5.31
N ARG A 192 -17.97 -5.99 -6.25
CA ARG A 192 -16.60 -5.61 -6.62
C ARG A 192 -16.12 -4.43 -5.78
N PHE A 193 -15.02 -4.59 -5.04
CA PHE A 193 -14.39 -3.47 -4.35
C PHE A 193 -13.71 -2.51 -5.35
N ALA A 194 -12.94 -3.02 -6.31
CA ALA A 194 -12.30 -2.25 -7.38
C ALA A 194 -11.88 -3.18 -8.55
N LYS A 195 -11.51 -2.60 -9.70
CA LYS A 195 -10.92 -3.36 -10.83
C LYS A 195 -9.39 -3.45 -10.78
N ASN A 196 -8.76 -2.50 -10.09
CA ASN A 196 -7.31 -2.39 -9.93
C ASN A 196 -7.00 -1.46 -8.74
N LEU A 197 -5.73 -1.36 -8.36
CA LEU A 197 -5.24 -0.52 -7.27
C LEU A 197 -5.66 0.95 -7.42
N PHE A 198 -5.63 1.51 -8.63
CA PHE A 198 -6.05 2.89 -8.86
C PHE A 198 -7.54 3.09 -8.56
N GLY A 199 -8.39 2.17 -9.04
CA GLY A 199 -9.81 2.16 -8.71
C GLY A 199 -10.08 1.99 -7.21
N LEU A 200 -9.23 1.20 -6.52
CA LEU A 200 -9.28 1.03 -5.07
C LEU A 200 -9.00 2.35 -4.34
N THR A 201 -7.93 3.04 -4.73
CA THR A 201 -7.55 4.35 -4.18
C THR A 201 -8.62 5.39 -4.46
N LEU A 202 -9.16 5.47 -5.69
CA LEU A 202 -10.24 6.41 -6.01
C LEU A 202 -11.51 6.14 -5.20
N LYS A 203 -11.89 4.87 -5.04
CA LYS A 203 -13.05 4.49 -4.22
C LYS A 203 -12.82 4.85 -2.75
N TYR A 204 -11.63 4.59 -2.22
CA TYR A 204 -11.23 5.02 -0.88
C TYR A 204 -11.34 6.53 -0.72
N MET A 205 -10.78 7.32 -1.64
CA MET A 205 -10.83 8.79 -1.59
C MET A 205 -12.27 9.30 -1.63
N LYS A 206 -13.12 8.73 -2.50
CA LYS A 206 -14.56 9.07 -2.55
C LYS A 206 -15.24 8.81 -1.20
N LEU A 207 -15.03 7.62 -0.63
CA LEU A 207 -15.62 7.27 0.67
C LEU A 207 -15.06 8.11 1.82
N ALA A 208 -13.76 8.46 1.79
CA ALA A 208 -13.14 9.34 2.77
C ALA A 208 -13.77 10.73 2.75
N ILE A 209 -13.94 11.33 1.56
CA ILE A 209 -14.62 12.62 1.38
C ILE A 209 -16.06 12.54 1.89
N CYS A 210 -16.81 11.50 1.51
CA CYS A 210 -18.19 11.31 1.95
C CYS A 210 -18.30 11.21 3.48
N LYS A 211 -17.43 10.42 4.12
CA LYS A 211 -17.43 10.27 5.60
C LYS A 211 -16.91 11.50 6.33
N ALA A 212 -16.04 12.29 5.70
CA ALA A 212 -15.50 13.50 6.31
C ALA A 212 -16.56 14.60 6.45
N ARG A 213 -17.52 14.70 5.53
CA ARG A 213 -18.56 15.76 5.54
C ARG A 213 -19.33 15.88 6.85
N GLY A 214 -19.46 14.79 7.62
CA GLY A 214 -20.13 14.79 8.93
C GLY A 214 -19.19 14.84 10.14
N ARG A 215 -17.87 14.98 9.94
CA ARG A 215 -16.85 14.85 11.00
C ARG A 215 -15.82 15.97 10.89
N PRO A 216 -15.92 17.06 11.68
CA PRO A 216 -15.08 18.25 11.50
C PRO A 216 -13.58 17.94 11.58
N LEU A 217 -13.17 17.08 12.52
CA LEU A 217 -11.77 16.63 12.63
C LEU A 217 -11.27 15.94 11.36
N SER A 218 -12.12 15.17 10.68
CA SER A 218 -11.77 14.51 9.42
C SER A 218 -11.61 15.52 8.29
N LEU A 219 -12.43 16.58 8.24
CA LEU A 219 -12.29 17.66 7.26
C LEU A 219 -11.00 18.44 7.47
N THR A 220 -10.69 18.78 8.73
CA THR A 220 -9.43 19.46 9.07
C THR A 220 -8.23 18.60 8.69
N ALA A 221 -8.24 17.31 9.03
CA ALA A 221 -7.18 16.39 8.65
C ALA A 221 -7.01 16.29 7.12
N MET A 222 -8.11 16.22 6.38
CA MET A 222 -8.08 16.23 4.91
C MET A 222 -7.51 17.54 4.36
N ALA A 223 -7.91 18.69 4.90
CA ALA A 223 -7.39 19.98 4.47
C ALA A 223 -5.88 20.10 4.70
N ILE A 224 -5.40 19.69 5.88
CA ILE A 224 -3.97 19.64 6.21
C ILE A 224 -3.23 18.67 5.28
N THR A 225 -3.82 17.52 4.98
CA THR A 225 -3.23 16.52 4.07
C THR A 225 -3.09 17.09 2.65
N LEU A 226 -4.14 17.72 2.13
CA LEU A 226 -4.12 18.35 0.81
C LEU A 226 -3.11 19.51 0.74
N TYR A 227 -3.02 20.31 1.79
CA TYR A 227 -2.01 21.37 1.88
C TYR A 227 -0.59 20.81 1.91
N SER A 228 -0.37 19.72 2.66
CA SER A 228 0.93 19.03 2.71
C SER A 228 1.33 18.44 1.36
N ILE A 229 0.37 17.85 0.63
CA ILE A 229 0.57 17.36 -0.74
C ILE A 229 0.92 18.54 -1.67
N TYR A 230 0.20 19.66 -1.58
CA TYR A 230 0.48 20.86 -2.37
C TYR A 230 1.92 21.36 -2.14
N LEU A 231 2.35 21.49 -0.88
CA LEU A 231 3.72 21.91 -0.56
C LEU A 231 4.77 20.93 -1.11
N THR A 232 4.52 19.63 -0.98
CA THR A 232 5.41 18.59 -1.51
C THR A 232 5.52 18.66 -3.03
N MET A 233 4.39 18.80 -3.73
CA MET A 233 4.37 18.92 -5.20
C MET A 233 5.06 20.20 -5.68
N LYS A 234 4.85 21.33 -4.99
CA LYS A 234 5.54 22.58 -5.29
C LYS A 234 7.06 22.41 -5.20
N GLN A 235 7.55 21.80 -4.12
CA GLN A 235 8.98 21.52 -3.95
C GLN A 235 9.53 20.55 -5.00
N LEU A 236 8.74 19.54 -5.40
CA LEU A 236 9.13 18.59 -6.44
C LEU A 236 9.21 19.24 -7.83
N ILE A 237 8.28 20.13 -8.17
CA ILE A 237 8.29 20.85 -9.45
C ILE A 237 9.49 21.79 -9.52
N GLU A 238 9.77 22.52 -8.43
CA GLU A 238 10.97 23.35 -8.31
C GLU A 238 12.25 22.51 -8.48
N PHE A 239 12.26 21.26 -8.02
CA PHE A 239 13.38 20.34 -8.23
C PHE A 239 13.54 19.93 -9.70
N ILE A 240 12.45 19.55 -10.38
CA ILE A 240 12.49 19.12 -11.78
C ILE A 240 12.96 20.26 -12.68
N SER A 241 12.47 21.48 -12.46
CA SER A 241 12.85 22.65 -13.28
C SER A 241 14.34 22.98 -13.14
N LEU A 242 14.90 22.89 -11.93
CA LEU A 242 16.34 23.11 -11.70
C LEU A 242 17.21 22.01 -12.32
N GLY A 243 16.72 20.77 -12.37
CA GLY A 243 17.44 19.65 -12.98
C GLY A 243 17.57 19.80 -14.49
N LEU A 244 16.51 20.28 -15.17
CA LEU A 244 16.49 20.45 -16.62
C LEU A 244 17.42 21.57 -17.12
N ASN A 245 17.55 22.65 -16.37
CA ASN A 245 18.40 23.79 -16.77
C ASN A 245 19.91 23.48 -16.75
N LYS A 246 20.35 22.43 -16.04
CA LYS A 246 21.77 22.06 -15.92
C LYS A 246 22.26 21.13 -17.03
N THR A 247 21.37 20.54 -17.82
CA THR A 247 21.75 19.64 -18.93
C THR A 247 21.99 20.37 -20.26
N THR A 248 21.77 21.69 -20.28
CA THR A 248 21.93 22.54 -21.47
C THR A 248 23.24 23.34 -21.51
N GLU A 249 24.08 23.21 -20.47
CA GLU A 249 25.45 23.75 -20.40
C GLU A 249 26.47 22.61 -20.50
#